data_AF-R7Z7Z2-F1
#
_entry.id   AF-R7Z7Z2-F1
#
_cell.length_a   1.000
_cell.length_b   1.000
_cell.length_c   1.000
_cell.angle_alpha   90.00
_cell.angle_beta   90.00
_cell.angle_gamma   90.00
#
_symmetry.space_group_name_H-M   'P 1'
#
loop_
_entity.id
_entity.type
_entity.pdbx_description
1 polymer ?
#
loop_
_entity_poly.entity_id
_entity_poly.type
_entity_poly.pdbx_seq_one_letter_code
_entity_poly.pdbx_strand_id
1 'polypeptide(L)'
;MFLTHFIIGLLVSSFSVTVILLIRKWFGRQLTAKWHYHLWMFLFIALTLPFIPTHLYNFSFLFSRGYMYQTNAVSPNTELNGTNMMQGLHLIQDFSVSVNQFDLSLLNIGVMGLWISGLLLFTFTMVRGWITLRRIKNFSSTLTNQEVLVLFEECKKRLQIKKSIKIVISKRVQSPMIFGLFQTYIVLPSQHENWINLKHYEHIFLHELNHYKNKDLLTNYVMLFYQSIYWFNPLVWLAFREMRLDREIACDTSVLHLLDDNSFSEYGNTLINFVDLSKRSSKLSLVTQINGSKSQIKKRIEQIAAYKPGAKKSIKKSVFIYVLASIILTVQLPVISAFSTENDRYYFNNAGTIYEDLHQFFKGYEGSFVLYDSSAKQYRIYNDEKSTLRVSPVSTYKIYSALSALESNVISPEESTLSWDGTEYPYDAWNMNQDVASALQKSVNWYFQELDRRQGFETIQSNLQDINYGNSNVSGGLDGFWNESSLKISPVEQVQLLQAFYNNQLGYKEMHIQAVKDALHLEKNEEARLSGKTGTGTVNGKNINGWFIGYVETKNNTYFFATNIQNEDDTSGSKAIEITLSILKDLGIY
;
A
#
# COMPACT_ATOMS: atom_id res chain seq x y z
N MET A 1 1.17 6.23 -4.24
CA MET A 1 1.01 6.22 -5.72
C MET A 1 0.26 4.95 -6.17
N PHE A 2 -0.49 4.99 -7.28
CA PHE A 2 -1.23 3.84 -7.83
C PHE A 2 -0.28 2.72 -8.28
N LEU A 3 0.85 3.09 -8.89
CA LEU A 3 1.88 2.16 -9.33
C LEU A 3 2.35 1.20 -8.22
N THR A 4 2.58 1.72 -7.01
CA THR A 4 2.95 0.93 -5.84
C THR A 4 1.89 -0.11 -5.50
N HIS A 5 0.62 0.31 -5.45
CA HIS A 5 -0.51 -0.58 -5.16
C HIS A 5 -0.69 -1.63 -6.26
N PHE A 6 -0.49 -1.25 -7.52
CA PHE A 6 -0.54 -2.17 -8.66
C PHE A 6 0.53 -3.26 -8.56
N ILE A 7 1.78 -2.88 -8.25
CA ILE A 7 2.90 -3.82 -8.07
C ILE A 7 2.67 -4.74 -6.87
N ILE A 8 2.28 -4.19 -5.72
CA ILE A 8 1.94 -4.99 -4.53
C ILE A 8 0.83 -5.99 -4.87
N GLY A 9 -0.23 -5.53 -5.55
CA GLY A 9 -1.33 -6.38 -5.98
C GLY A 9 -0.88 -7.52 -6.89
N LEU A 10 0.00 -7.24 -7.86
CA LEU A 10 0.58 -8.26 -8.74
C LEU A 10 1.40 -9.30 -7.96
N LEU A 11 2.26 -8.87 -7.04
CA LEU A 11 3.12 -9.77 -6.27
C LEU A 11 2.32 -10.65 -5.30
N VAL A 12 1.42 -10.05 -4.52
CA VAL A 12 0.57 -10.73 -3.53
C VAL A 12 -0.32 -11.78 -4.19
N SER A 13 -0.98 -11.40 -5.29
CA SER A 13 -1.85 -12.32 -6.03
C SER A 13 -1.07 -13.47 -6.65
N SER A 14 0.09 -13.20 -7.25
CA SER A 14 0.94 -14.22 -7.87
C SER A 14 1.53 -15.20 -6.85
N PHE A 15 1.99 -14.69 -5.70
CA PHE A 15 2.48 -15.52 -4.59
C PHE A 15 1.36 -16.43 -4.06
N SER A 16 0.18 -15.86 -3.76
CA SER A 16 -0.96 -16.61 -3.23
C SER A 16 -1.42 -17.73 -4.17
N VAL A 17 -1.53 -17.46 -5.47
CA VAL A 17 -1.87 -18.49 -6.47
C VAL A 17 -0.81 -19.59 -6.49
N THR A 18 0.47 -19.23 -6.46
CA THR A 18 1.58 -20.20 -6.51
C THR A 18 1.55 -21.13 -5.30
N VAL A 19 1.38 -20.58 -4.09
CA VAL A 19 1.25 -21.36 -2.85
C VAL A 19 0.07 -22.33 -2.92
N ILE A 20 -1.11 -21.88 -3.35
CA ILE A 20 -2.29 -22.74 -3.46
C ILE A 20 -2.05 -23.88 -4.47
N LEU A 21 -1.41 -23.59 -5.61
CA LEU A 21 -1.08 -24.61 -6.62
C LEU A 21 -0.05 -25.63 -6.10
N LEU A 22 0.96 -25.19 -5.34
CA LEU A 22 1.95 -26.08 -4.71
C LEU A 22 1.30 -26.98 -3.65
N ILE A 23 0.42 -26.43 -2.81
CA ILE A 23 -0.33 -27.22 -1.83
C ILE A 23 -1.19 -28.27 -2.52
N ARG A 24 -1.90 -27.91 -3.61
CA ARG A 24 -2.67 -28.87 -4.43
C ARG A 24 -1.77 -29.96 -5.01
N LYS A 25 -0.59 -29.60 -5.51
CA LYS A 25 0.37 -30.54 -6.11
C LYS A 25 0.93 -31.54 -5.09
N TRP A 26 1.33 -31.08 -3.91
CA TRP A 26 1.99 -31.92 -2.90
C TRP A 26 1.02 -32.68 -2.00
N PHE A 27 -0.11 -32.06 -1.63
CA PHE A 27 -1.06 -32.62 -0.68
C PHE A 27 -2.39 -33.08 -1.30
N GLY A 28 -2.57 -32.94 -2.63
CA GLY A 28 -3.85 -33.22 -3.30
C GLY A 28 -4.41 -34.64 -3.09
N ARG A 29 -3.55 -35.65 -2.95
CA ARG A 29 -3.99 -37.02 -2.66
C ARG A 29 -4.71 -37.14 -1.30
N GLN A 30 -4.34 -36.29 -0.35
CA GLN A 30 -4.86 -36.30 1.02
C GLN A 30 -6.14 -35.45 1.17
N LEU A 31 -6.41 -34.57 0.21
CA LEU A 31 -7.55 -33.66 0.23
C LEU A 31 -8.78 -34.31 -0.42
N THR A 32 -9.96 -34.06 0.14
CA THR A 32 -11.24 -34.36 -0.53
C THR A 32 -11.49 -33.39 -1.68
N ALA A 33 -12.37 -33.73 -2.62
CA ALA A 33 -12.77 -32.81 -3.70
C ALA A 33 -13.28 -31.45 -3.15
N LYS A 34 -14.09 -31.49 -2.10
CA LYS A 34 -14.62 -30.29 -1.44
C LYS A 34 -13.52 -29.41 -0.84
N TRP A 35 -12.50 -30.00 -0.23
CA TRP A 35 -11.37 -29.25 0.34
C TRP A 35 -10.43 -28.67 -0.73
N HIS A 36 -10.27 -29.33 -1.89
CA HIS A 36 -9.60 -28.70 -3.03
C HIS A 36 -10.32 -27.41 -3.46
N TYR A 37 -11.65 -27.47 -3.55
CA TYR A 37 -12.44 -26.29 -3.90
C TYR A 37 -12.35 -25.18 -2.84
N HIS A 38 -12.45 -25.52 -1.54
CA HIS A 38 -12.39 -24.52 -0.46
C HIS A 38 -11.02 -23.86 -0.27
N LEU A 39 -9.91 -24.48 -0.68
CA LEU A 39 -8.60 -23.84 -0.65
C LEU A 39 -8.58 -22.53 -1.46
N TRP A 40 -9.33 -22.47 -2.55
CA TRP A 40 -9.44 -21.28 -3.38
C TRP A 40 -10.14 -20.11 -2.68
N MET A 41 -10.86 -20.31 -1.58
CA MET A 41 -11.48 -19.21 -0.83
C MET A 41 -10.43 -18.28 -0.23
N PHE A 42 -9.26 -18.79 0.12
CA PHE A 42 -8.13 -17.96 0.56
C PHE A 42 -7.63 -17.01 -0.53
N LEU A 43 -7.78 -17.38 -1.81
CA LEU A 43 -7.40 -16.51 -2.91
C LEU A 43 -8.23 -15.23 -2.90
N PHE A 44 -9.54 -15.31 -2.61
CA PHE A 44 -10.35 -14.09 -2.53
C PHE A 44 -9.89 -13.15 -1.40
N ILE A 45 -9.53 -13.71 -0.25
CA ILE A 45 -8.96 -12.93 0.86
C ILE A 45 -7.67 -12.25 0.38
N ALA A 46 -6.75 -12.99 -0.22
CA ALA A 46 -5.50 -12.43 -0.74
C ALA A 46 -5.70 -11.33 -1.79
N LEU A 47 -6.68 -11.48 -2.68
CA LEU A 47 -7.01 -10.48 -3.70
C LEU A 47 -7.71 -9.24 -3.13
N THR A 48 -8.28 -9.29 -1.92
CA THR A 48 -8.79 -8.09 -1.24
C THR A 48 -7.69 -7.27 -0.55
N LEU A 49 -6.64 -7.92 -0.06
CA LEU A 49 -5.66 -7.29 0.84
C LEU A 49 -5.06 -5.99 0.30
N PRO A 50 -4.65 -5.86 -0.98
CA PRO A 50 -4.06 -4.62 -1.49
C PRO A 50 -5.01 -3.41 -1.50
N PHE A 51 -6.31 -3.62 -1.31
CA PHE A 51 -7.35 -2.59 -1.33
C PHE A 51 -7.89 -2.22 0.05
N ILE A 52 -7.47 -2.94 1.11
CA ILE A 52 -7.88 -2.60 2.47
C ILE A 52 -6.99 -1.42 2.92
N PRO A 53 -7.52 -0.38 3.57
CA PRO A 53 -6.70 0.69 4.13
C PRO A 53 -5.69 0.16 5.16
N THR A 54 -4.43 0.56 5.00
CA THR A 54 -3.29 -0.03 5.72
C THR A 54 -3.28 0.26 7.21
N HIS A 55 -3.96 1.33 7.65
CA HIS A 55 -4.16 1.63 9.07
C HIS A 55 -4.93 0.52 9.82
N LEU A 56 -5.71 -0.32 9.11
CA LEU A 56 -6.47 -1.42 9.74
C LEU A 56 -5.60 -2.65 10.04
N TYR A 57 -4.38 -2.75 9.51
CA TYR A 57 -3.52 -3.93 9.64
C TYR A 57 -2.02 -3.61 9.65
N ASN A 58 -1.63 -2.46 10.22
CA ASN A 58 -0.24 -2.02 10.25
C ASN A 58 0.63 -2.91 11.18
N PHE A 59 1.57 -3.65 10.60
CA PHE A 59 2.56 -4.51 11.28
C PHE A 59 4.00 -4.02 11.09
N SER A 60 4.20 -2.73 10.76
CA SER A 60 5.49 -2.13 10.40
C SER A 60 6.58 -2.27 11.47
N PHE A 61 6.22 -2.53 12.74
CA PHE A 61 7.17 -2.77 13.84
C PHE A 61 8.09 -3.98 13.61
N LEU A 62 7.75 -4.90 12.70
CA LEU A 62 8.49 -6.15 12.48
C LEU A 62 9.65 -6.04 11.46
N PHE A 63 9.73 -4.99 10.62
CA PHE A 63 10.58 -4.99 9.41
C PHE A 63 11.50 -3.76 9.22
N SER A 64 11.65 -2.87 10.19
CA SER A 64 12.47 -1.63 10.06
C SER A 64 14.00 -1.84 10.07
N ARG A 65 14.51 -2.95 9.52
CA ARG A 65 15.96 -3.24 9.36
C ARG A 65 16.34 -3.21 7.88
N GLY A 66 16.96 -2.11 7.43
CA GLY A 66 17.45 -1.90 6.05
C GLY A 66 16.35 -1.32 5.14
N TYR A 67 16.58 -0.34 4.27
CA TYR A 67 17.44 -0.45 3.10
C TYR A 67 17.76 0.91 2.47
N MET A 68 18.99 1.02 1.99
CA MET A 68 19.44 2.03 1.03
C MET A 68 18.81 1.87 -0.34
N TYR A 69 18.71 2.96 -1.12
CA TYR A 69 18.97 2.93 -2.57
C TYR A 69 19.43 4.30 -3.12
N GLN A 70 20.27 4.18 -4.15
CA GLN A 70 21.15 5.17 -4.76
C GLN A 70 20.62 5.63 -6.14
N THR A 71 20.52 6.95 -6.32
CA THR A 71 20.89 7.90 -7.42
C THR A 71 20.99 7.41 -8.90
N ASN A 72 20.68 8.18 -9.96
CA ASN A 72 21.26 9.47 -10.42
C ASN A 72 20.56 9.98 -11.71
N ALA A 73 20.53 11.32 -11.95
CA ALA A 73 21.08 12.04 -13.13
C ALA A 73 20.43 13.44 -13.37
N VAL A 74 21.18 14.35 -14.03
CA VAL A 74 21.28 15.82 -13.86
C VAL A 74 20.73 16.67 -15.03
N SER A 75 20.24 17.89 -14.77
CA SER A 75 20.44 19.20 -15.50
C SER A 75 19.18 20.12 -15.43
N PRO A 76 19.24 21.42 -15.81
CA PRO A 76 20.09 22.52 -15.35
C PRO A 76 19.26 23.77 -14.91
N ASN A 77 19.96 24.69 -14.24
CA ASN A 77 19.50 25.88 -13.51
C ASN A 77 18.61 26.89 -14.28
N THR A 78 17.74 27.58 -13.55
CA THR A 78 17.29 28.93 -13.92
C THR A 78 17.09 29.77 -12.65
N GLU A 79 17.92 30.80 -12.50
CA GLU A 79 17.81 31.81 -11.45
C GLU A 79 16.62 32.74 -11.72
N LEU A 80 15.89 33.12 -10.67
CA LEU A 80 14.99 34.26 -10.73
C LEU A 80 15.03 35.06 -9.44
N ASN A 81 15.35 36.34 -9.62
CA ASN A 81 15.46 37.38 -8.61
C ASN A 81 14.14 37.63 -7.88
N GLY A 82 14.17 37.54 -6.54
CA GLY A 82 13.11 37.97 -5.63
C GLY A 82 13.62 39.01 -4.63
N THR A 83 12.96 40.15 -4.60
CA THR A 83 13.30 41.43 -3.97
C THR A 83 13.18 41.51 -2.43
N ASN A 84 14.20 42.11 -1.81
CA ASN A 84 14.19 43.10 -0.70
C ASN A 84 13.19 42.94 0.48
N MET A 85 13.48 42.01 1.39
CA MET A 85 13.20 42.14 2.84
C MET A 85 14.36 41.65 3.74
N MET A 86 15.55 41.41 3.16
CA MET A 86 16.71 40.78 3.80
C MET A 86 17.70 41.77 4.48
N GLN A 87 17.37 43.05 4.60
CA GLN A 87 18.35 44.05 5.08
C GLN A 87 18.68 43.96 6.58
N GLY A 88 17.93 43.20 7.39
CA GLY A 88 18.23 42.98 8.83
C GLY A 88 19.02 41.71 9.13
N LEU A 89 18.73 40.61 8.43
CA LEU A 89 19.28 39.27 8.74
C LEU A 89 20.43 38.87 7.78
N HIS A 90 21.38 39.76 7.53
CA HIS A 90 22.53 39.54 6.62
C HIS A 90 23.45 38.35 7.01
N LEU A 91 23.19 37.70 8.15
CA LEU A 91 24.07 36.71 8.75
C LEU A 91 23.79 35.26 8.32
N ILE A 92 22.64 34.90 7.74
CA ILE A 92 22.39 33.51 7.29
C ILE A 92 22.26 33.44 5.79
N GLN A 93 22.95 32.47 5.18
CA GLN A 93 22.78 32.14 3.77
C GLN A 93 22.05 30.81 3.63
N ASP A 94 20.88 30.87 3.00
CA ASP A 94 20.00 29.71 2.79
C ASP A 94 20.33 28.99 1.49
N PHE A 95 21.46 28.29 1.48
CA PHE A 95 21.92 27.53 0.33
C PHE A 95 21.38 26.09 0.33
N SER A 96 20.99 25.62 -0.86
CA SER A 96 20.52 24.25 -1.09
C SER A 96 21.02 23.69 -2.42
N VAL A 97 21.23 22.38 -2.49
CA VAL A 97 21.55 21.70 -3.75
C VAL A 97 20.40 20.78 -4.09
N SER A 98 19.95 20.84 -5.34
CA SER A 98 18.85 20.01 -5.84
C SER A 98 19.20 18.52 -5.80
N VAL A 99 18.29 17.73 -5.25
CA VAL A 99 18.29 16.27 -5.39
C VAL A 99 17.48 15.90 -6.63
N ASN A 100 18.01 14.98 -7.44
CA ASN A 100 17.28 14.45 -8.58
C ASN A 100 16.52 13.20 -8.16
N GLN A 101 15.20 13.25 -8.26
CA GLN A 101 14.31 12.11 -8.03
C GLN A 101 13.63 11.73 -9.34
N PHE A 102 13.60 10.43 -9.67
CA PHE A 102 12.89 9.96 -10.85
C PHE A 102 11.40 10.25 -10.74
N ASP A 103 10.89 11.09 -11.63
CA ASP A 103 9.47 11.37 -11.68
C ASP A 103 8.72 10.19 -12.31
N LEU A 104 8.20 9.31 -11.45
CA LEU A 104 7.35 8.19 -11.85
C LEU A 104 5.88 8.61 -12.07
N SER A 105 5.54 9.90 -12.02
CA SER A 105 4.17 10.40 -12.20
C SER A 105 3.58 9.97 -13.54
N LEU A 106 4.33 10.12 -14.63
CA LEU A 106 3.90 9.81 -15.98
C LEU A 106 3.69 8.31 -16.16
N LEU A 107 4.60 7.49 -15.60
CA LEU A 107 4.44 6.04 -15.55
C LEU A 107 3.23 5.64 -14.70
N ASN A 108 3.04 6.28 -13.54
CA ASN A 108 1.91 6.04 -12.66
C ASN A 108 0.57 6.36 -13.33
N ILE A 109 0.48 7.49 -14.05
CA ILE A 109 -0.69 7.87 -14.84
C ILE A 109 -0.90 6.88 -16.00
N GLY A 110 0.16 6.51 -16.72
CA GLY A 110 0.10 5.56 -17.83
C GLY A 110 -0.40 4.18 -17.39
N VAL A 111 0.16 3.63 -16.31
CA VAL A 111 -0.25 2.34 -15.74
C VAL A 111 -1.68 2.41 -15.20
N MET A 112 -2.08 3.51 -14.57
CA MET A 112 -3.45 3.74 -14.12
C MET A 112 -4.44 3.78 -15.29
N GLY A 113 -4.12 4.53 -16.35
CA GLY A 113 -4.94 4.60 -17.56
C GLY A 113 -5.10 3.25 -18.24
N LEU A 114 -4.01 2.49 -18.37
CA LEU A 114 -4.02 1.13 -18.91
C LEU A 114 -4.91 0.22 -18.06
N TRP A 115 -4.76 0.26 -16.73
CA TRP A 115 -5.57 -0.56 -15.82
C TRP A 115 -7.07 -0.23 -15.92
N ILE A 116 -7.44 1.05 -15.94
CA ILE A 116 -8.83 1.51 -16.09
C ILE A 116 -9.43 1.04 -17.41
N SER A 117 -8.68 1.15 -18.52
CA SER A 117 -9.16 0.73 -19.84
C SER A 117 -9.52 -0.77 -19.87
N GLY A 118 -8.67 -1.61 -19.26
CA GLY A 118 -8.96 -3.03 -19.10
C GLY A 118 -10.16 -3.29 -18.18
N LEU A 119 -10.26 -2.58 -17.06
CA LEU A 119 -11.42 -2.69 -16.15
C LEU A 119 -12.74 -2.36 -16.88
N LEU A 120 -12.75 -1.30 -17.69
CA LEU A 120 -13.92 -0.93 -18.49
C LEU A 120 -14.28 -2.01 -19.52
N LEU A 121 -13.28 -2.56 -20.22
CA LEU A 121 -13.47 -3.65 -21.18
C LEU A 121 -14.10 -4.88 -20.51
N PHE A 122 -13.58 -5.32 -19.36
CA PHE A 122 -14.11 -6.49 -18.66
C PHE A 122 -15.49 -6.22 -18.05
N THR A 123 -15.73 -5.01 -17.52
CA THR A 123 -17.07 -4.59 -17.07
C THR A 123 -18.08 -4.65 -18.21
N PHE A 124 -17.71 -4.20 -19.41
CA PHE A 124 -18.56 -4.31 -20.60
C PHE A 124 -18.89 -5.78 -20.93
N THR A 125 -17.92 -6.70 -20.84
CA THR A 125 -18.20 -8.13 -21.04
C THR A 125 -19.16 -8.70 -19.99
N MET A 126 -19.05 -8.29 -18.72
CA MET A 126 -19.98 -8.67 -17.65
C MET A 126 -21.40 -8.16 -17.94
N VAL A 127 -21.53 -6.90 -18.37
CA VAL A 127 -22.82 -6.30 -18.73
C VAL A 127 -23.45 -7.07 -19.89
N ARG A 128 -22.69 -7.42 -20.93
CA ARG A 128 -23.19 -8.27 -22.04
C ARG A 128 -23.63 -9.65 -21.57
N GLY A 129 -22.88 -10.28 -20.67
CA GLY A 129 -23.25 -11.56 -20.06
C GLY A 129 -24.57 -11.45 -19.30
N TRP A 130 -24.76 -10.39 -18.51
CA TRP A 130 -26.00 -10.14 -17.79
C TRP A 130 -27.19 -9.84 -18.70
N ILE A 131 -27.00 -9.05 -19.76
CA ILE A 131 -28.03 -8.84 -20.80
C ILE A 131 -28.41 -10.18 -21.44
N THR A 132 -27.44 -11.05 -21.69
CA THR A 132 -27.68 -12.39 -22.27
C THR A 132 -28.52 -13.25 -21.34
N LEU A 133 -28.20 -13.30 -20.03
CA LEU A 133 -29.01 -14.00 -19.03
C LEU A 133 -30.43 -13.44 -18.91
N ARG A 134 -30.59 -12.11 -18.98
CA ARG A 134 -31.92 -11.45 -19.02
C ARG A 134 -32.72 -11.87 -20.26
N ARG A 135 -32.09 -11.94 -21.42
CA ARG A 135 -32.74 -12.43 -22.66
C ARG A 135 -33.14 -13.90 -22.51
N ILE A 136 -32.29 -14.77 -21.97
CA ILE A 136 -32.63 -16.19 -21.74
C ILE A 136 -33.88 -16.30 -20.87
N LYS A 137 -33.94 -15.54 -19.77
CA LYS A 137 -35.12 -15.47 -18.89
C LYS A 137 -36.38 -14.98 -19.62
N ASN A 138 -36.29 -13.89 -20.38
CA ASN A 138 -37.47 -13.29 -21.00
C ASN A 138 -38.06 -14.14 -22.14
N PHE A 139 -37.25 -14.99 -22.77
CA PHE A 139 -37.67 -15.87 -23.86
C PHE A 139 -37.73 -17.34 -23.45
N SER A 140 -37.71 -17.64 -22.15
CA SER A 140 -37.90 -19.00 -21.67
C SER A 140 -39.38 -19.31 -21.47
N SER A 141 -39.79 -20.55 -21.77
CA SER A 141 -41.12 -21.06 -21.48
C SER A 141 -41.13 -21.87 -20.19
N THR A 142 -42.29 -21.98 -19.54
CA THR A 142 -42.45 -22.81 -18.35
C THR A 142 -42.41 -24.30 -18.73
N LEU A 143 -41.78 -25.12 -17.90
CA LEU A 143 -41.84 -26.58 -18.03
C LEU A 143 -43.24 -27.07 -17.63
N THR A 144 -43.92 -27.81 -18.51
CA THR A 144 -45.30 -28.29 -18.30
C THR A 144 -45.41 -29.78 -17.94
N ASN A 145 -44.34 -30.56 -18.14
CA ASN A 145 -44.34 -31.99 -17.83
C ASN A 145 -44.42 -32.22 -16.30
N GLN A 146 -45.53 -32.79 -15.83
CA GLN A 146 -45.80 -33.01 -14.40
C GLN A 146 -44.86 -34.02 -13.75
N GLU A 147 -44.48 -35.10 -14.44
CA GLU A 147 -43.59 -36.13 -13.88
C GLU A 147 -42.21 -35.53 -13.56
N VAL A 148 -41.68 -34.71 -14.47
CA VAL A 148 -40.40 -34.02 -14.28
C VAL A 148 -40.47 -32.99 -13.16
N LEU A 149 -41.60 -32.30 -13.00
CA LEU A 149 -41.81 -31.35 -11.90
C LEU A 149 -41.88 -32.04 -10.52
N VAL A 150 -42.53 -33.20 -10.44
CA VAL A 150 -42.55 -34.03 -9.21
C VAL A 150 -41.13 -34.48 -8.86
N LEU A 151 -40.40 -35.04 -9.84
CA LEU A 151 -39.01 -35.46 -9.66
C LEU A 151 -38.10 -34.32 -9.19
N PHE A 152 -38.31 -33.11 -9.71
CA PHE A 152 -37.56 -31.94 -9.28
C PHE A 152 -37.78 -31.61 -7.80
N GLU A 153 -39.04 -31.59 -7.34
CA GLU A 153 -39.35 -31.32 -5.94
C GLU A 153 -38.85 -32.44 -5.02
N GLU A 154 -38.84 -33.69 -5.48
CA GLU A 154 -38.18 -34.80 -4.77
C GLU A 154 -36.67 -34.57 -4.61
N CYS A 155 -35.97 -34.23 -5.70
CA CYS A 155 -34.53 -33.93 -5.66
C CYS A 155 -34.22 -32.76 -4.71
N LYS A 156 -35.05 -31.72 -4.74
CA LYS A 156 -34.95 -30.55 -3.87
C LYS A 156 -35.16 -30.91 -2.40
N LYS A 157 -36.11 -31.82 -2.09
CA LYS A 157 -36.34 -32.37 -0.75
C LYS A 157 -35.15 -33.22 -0.29
N ARG A 158 -34.60 -34.10 -1.14
CA ARG A 158 -33.39 -34.90 -0.84
C ARG A 158 -32.20 -34.01 -0.48
N LEU A 159 -32.03 -32.88 -1.16
CA LEU A 159 -30.96 -31.91 -0.89
C LEU A 159 -31.25 -30.92 0.25
N GLN A 160 -32.47 -30.96 0.83
CA GLN A 160 -32.96 -30.09 1.91
C GLN A 160 -33.04 -28.60 1.53
N ILE A 161 -33.39 -28.31 0.27
CA ILE A 161 -33.49 -26.94 -0.23
C ILE A 161 -34.92 -26.39 -0.02
N LYS A 162 -35.06 -25.38 0.83
CA LYS A 162 -36.36 -24.77 1.14
C LYS A 162 -36.76 -23.60 0.21
N LYS A 163 -35.80 -22.97 -0.47
CA LYS A 163 -36.06 -21.80 -1.32
C LYS A 163 -36.80 -22.20 -2.60
N SER A 164 -37.68 -21.34 -3.11
CA SER A 164 -38.33 -21.53 -4.41
C SER A 164 -37.34 -21.31 -5.56
N ILE A 165 -37.12 -22.36 -6.35
CA ILE A 165 -36.30 -22.36 -7.57
C ILE A 165 -37.24 -22.58 -8.75
N LYS A 166 -37.14 -21.74 -9.79
CA LYS A 166 -38.01 -21.84 -10.97
C LYS A 166 -37.32 -22.67 -12.05
N ILE A 167 -38.03 -23.64 -12.63
CA ILE A 167 -37.55 -24.39 -13.79
C ILE A 167 -38.14 -23.77 -15.06
N VAL A 168 -37.30 -23.51 -16.05
CA VAL A 168 -37.73 -22.97 -17.33
C VAL A 168 -37.00 -23.68 -18.48
N ILE A 169 -37.60 -23.69 -19.67
CA ILE A 169 -37.00 -24.24 -20.89
C ILE A 169 -36.60 -23.08 -21.81
N SER A 170 -35.41 -23.15 -22.41
CA SER A 170 -34.98 -22.16 -23.41
C SER A 170 -34.27 -22.79 -24.60
N LYS A 171 -34.64 -22.34 -25.81
CA LYS A 171 -33.94 -22.66 -27.07
C LYS A 171 -32.55 -22.02 -27.16
N ARG A 172 -32.24 -21.06 -26.29
CA ARG A 172 -31.00 -20.28 -26.31
C ARG A 172 -29.88 -20.87 -25.45
N VAL A 173 -30.15 -21.91 -24.68
CA VAL A 173 -29.13 -22.67 -23.95
C VAL A 173 -28.92 -24.02 -24.65
N GLN A 174 -27.74 -24.60 -24.48
CA GLN A 174 -27.33 -25.88 -25.09
C GLN A 174 -26.97 -26.94 -24.05
N SER A 175 -26.86 -26.53 -22.79
CA SER A 175 -26.62 -27.36 -21.62
C SER A 175 -27.51 -26.83 -20.48
N PRO A 176 -27.96 -27.69 -19.56
CA PRO A 176 -28.54 -27.25 -18.30
C PRO A 176 -27.65 -26.20 -17.64
N MET A 177 -28.29 -25.19 -17.06
CA MET A 177 -27.57 -24.18 -16.30
C MET A 177 -28.45 -23.55 -15.23
N ILE A 178 -27.79 -23.12 -14.16
CA ILE A 178 -28.39 -22.35 -13.07
C ILE A 178 -27.95 -20.89 -13.09
N PHE A 179 -28.88 -19.95 -12.92
CA PHE A 179 -28.55 -18.53 -12.74
C PHE A 179 -29.58 -17.74 -11.90
N GLY A 180 -29.18 -16.55 -11.45
CA GLY A 180 -30.01 -15.61 -10.68
C GLY A 180 -29.81 -15.68 -9.15
N LEU A 181 -29.28 -14.60 -8.57
CA LEU A 181 -28.96 -14.50 -7.14
C LEU A 181 -30.21 -14.29 -6.26
N PHE A 182 -31.08 -13.35 -6.64
CA PHE A 182 -32.30 -13.05 -5.88
C PHE A 182 -33.37 -14.14 -6.09
N GLN A 183 -33.76 -14.35 -7.35
CA GLN A 183 -34.59 -15.47 -7.80
C GLN A 183 -33.75 -16.38 -8.67
N THR A 184 -33.63 -17.65 -8.27
CA THR A 184 -32.84 -18.65 -8.97
C THR A 184 -33.69 -19.38 -10.00
N TYR A 185 -33.10 -19.57 -11.18
CA TYR A 185 -33.69 -20.26 -12.33
C TYR A 185 -32.78 -21.42 -12.73
N ILE A 186 -33.34 -22.60 -12.92
CA ILE A 186 -32.70 -23.72 -13.61
C ILE A 186 -33.28 -23.74 -15.02
N VAL A 187 -32.40 -23.60 -16.01
CA VAL A 187 -32.80 -23.57 -17.42
C VAL A 187 -32.40 -24.87 -18.07
N LEU A 188 -33.38 -25.58 -18.58
CA LEU A 188 -33.20 -26.77 -19.38
C LEU A 188 -33.20 -26.38 -20.87
N PRO A 189 -32.39 -27.04 -21.71
CA PRO A 189 -32.42 -26.74 -23.13
C PRO A 189 -33.64 -27.42 -23.77
N SER A 190 -34.13 -26.88 -24.89
CA SER A 190 -35.36 -27.38 -25.52
C SER A 190 -35.16 -28.64 -26.38
N GLN A 191 -33.92 -28.97 -26.75
CA GLN A 191 -33.61 -30.06 -27.70
C GLN A 191 -33.39 -31.43 -27.00
N HIS A 192 -33.96 -31.61 -25.81
CA HIS A 192 -33.64 -32.70 -24.88
C HIS A 192 -34.65 -33.84 -24.89
N GLU A 193 -35.83 -33.63 -25.48
CA GLU A 193 -36.98 -34.54 -25.38
C GLU A 193 -36.75 -35.90 -26.04
N ASN A 194 -35.82 -36.03 -26.99
CA ASN A 194 -35.65 -37.25 -27.78
C ASN A 194 -34.75 -38.34 -27.15
N TRP A 195 -34.02 -38.07 -26.07
CA TRP A 195 -33.05 -39.04 -25.50
C TRP A 195 -32.92 -39.02 -23.97
N ILE A 196 -33.65 -38.16 -23.27
CA ILE A 196 -33.58 -38.02 -21.80
C ILE A 196 -34.75 -38.77 -21.15
N ASN A 197 -34.40 -39.80 -20.35
CA ASN A 197 -35.35 -40.46 -19.45
C ASN A 197 -35.45 -39.72 -18.10
N LEU A 198 -36.35 -40.16 -17.22
CA LEU A 198 -36.49 -39.59 -15.87
C LEU A 198 -35.20 -39.67 -15.03
N LYS A 199 -34.40 -40.73 -15.15
CA LYS A 199 -33.10 -40.82 -14.43
C LYS A 199 -32.08 -39.78 -14.90
N HIS A 200 -32.05 -39.45 -16.20
CA HIS A 200 -31.19 -38.39 -16.71
C HIS A 200 -31.63 -37.02 -16.15
N TYR A 201 -32.94 -36.77 -16.01
CA TYR A 201 -33.44 -35.57 -15.31
C TYR A 201 -33.01 -35.54 -13.84
N GLU A 202 -33.08 -36.67 -13.13
CA GLU A 202 -32.62 -36.78 -11.74
C GLU A 202 -31.15 -36.40 -11.61
N HIS A 203 -30.27 -36.94 -12.46
CA HIS A 203 -28.85 -36.60 -12.51
C HIS A 203 -28.61 -35.10 -12.70
N ILE A 204 -29.32 -34.47 -13.64
CA ILE A 204 -29.21 -33.03 -13.92
C ILE A 204 -29.69 -32.21 -12.72
N PHE A 205 -30.84 -32.54 -12.15
CA PHE A 205 -31.39 -31.80 -11.04
C PHE A 205 -30.51 -31.91 -9.80
N LEU A 206 -30.02 -33.10 -9.47
CA LEU A 206 -29.09 -33.27 -8.36
C LEU A 206 -27.81 -32.44 -8.56
N HIS A 207 -27.29 -32.36 -9.81
CA HIS A 207 -26.12 -31.55 -10.14
C HIS A 207 -26.38 -30.04 -9.98
N GLU A 208 -27.38 -29.50 -10.68
CA GLU A 208 -27.71 -28.07 -10.66
C GLU A 208 -28.15 -27.58 -9.26
N LEU A 209 -28.93 -28.39 -8.54
CA LEU A 209 -29.34 -28.06 -7.17
C LEU A 209 -28.16 -28.11 -6.19
N ASN A 210 -27.15 -28.94 -6.43
CA ASN A 210 -25.95 -28.96 -5.60
C ASN A 210 -25.09 -27.72 -5.82
N HIS A 211 -25.01 -27.18 -7.05
CA HIS A 211 -24.42 -25.85 -7.29
C HIS A 211 -25.13 -24.74 -6.51
N TYR A 212 -26.47 -24.79 -6.46
CA TYR A 212 -27.25 -23.87 -5.62
C TYR A 212 -26.89 -24.02 -4.14
N LYS A 213 -26.88 -25.26 -3.62
CA LYS A 213 -26.59 -25.57 -2.22
C LYS A 213 -25.21 -25.07 -1.78
N ASN A 214 -24.20 -25.19 -2.65
CA ASN A 214 -22.84 -24.75 -2.39
C ASN A 214 -22.59 -23.25 -2.65
N LYS A 215 -23.63 -22.51 -3.07
CA LYS A 215 -23.54 -21.06 -3.41
C LYS A 215 -22.55 -20.77 -4.55
N ASP A 216 -22.37 -21.74 -5.45
CA ASP A 216 -21.40 -21.66 -6.55
C ASP A 216 -21.67 -20.50 -7.51
N LEU A 217 -22.94 -20.09 -7.61
CA LEU A 217 -23.36 -18.92 -8.36
C LEU A 217 -22.75 -17.63 -7.79
N LEU A 218 -22.79 -17.44 -6.47
CA LEU A 218 -22.17 -16.27 -5.82
C LEU A 218 -20.66 -16.30 -6.05
N THR A 219 -20.03 -17.46 -5.83
CA THR A 219 -18.59 -17.63 -6.08
C THR A 219 -18.22 -17.26 -7.51
N ASN A 220 -19.03 -17.65 -8.50
CA ASN A 220 -18.78 -17.30 -9.90
C ASN A 220 -18.83 -15.78 -10.16
N TYR A 221 -19.76 -15.05 -9.54
CA TYR A 221 -19.79 -13.59 -9.63
C TYR A 221 -18.57 -12.94 -8.96
N VAL A 222 -18.15 -13.46 -7.79
CA VAL A 222 -16.93 -13.00 -7.10
C VAL A 222 -15.69 -13.25 -7.97
N MET A 223 -15.60 -14.41 -8.64
CA MET A 223 -14.52 -14.69 -9.60
C MET A 223 -14.51 -13.69 -10.75
N LEU A 224 -15.66 -13.39 -11.36
CA LEU A 224 -15.76 -12.42 -12.47
C LEU A 224 -15.37 -11.00 -12.02
N PHE A 225 -15.77 -10.61 -10.80
CA PHE A 225 -15.36 -9.34 -10.21
C PHE A 225 -13.83 -9.23 -10.09
N TYR A 226 -13.19 -10.24 -9.48
CA TYR A 226 -11.73 -10.23 -9.38
C TYR A 226 -11.01 -10.41 -10.72
N GLN A 227 -11.57 -11.16 -11.67
CA GLN A 227 -11.04 -11.23 -13.04
C GLN A 227 -11.04 -9.87 -13.73
N SER A 228 -11.99 -9.01 -13.40
CA SER A 228 -12.08 -7.66 -13.96
C SER A 228 -11.04 -6.72 -13.34
N ILE A 229 -10.74 -6.87 -12.04
CA ILE A 229 -9.71 -6.09 -11.33
C ILE A 229 -8.30 -6.56 -11.70
N TYR A 230 -8.09 -7.87 -11.72
CA TYR A 230 -6.80 -8.53 -11.97
C TYR A 230 -6.70 -9.06 -13.41
N TRP A 231 -7.34 -8.38 -14.35
CA TRP A 231 -7.40 -8.81 -15.74
C TRP A 231 -6.02 -9.00 -16.38
N PHE A 232 -5.03 -8.24 -15.92
CA PHE A 232 -3.65 -8.28 -16.36
C PHE A 232 -2.84 -9.46 -15.78
N ASN A 233 -3.31 -10.13 -14.72
CA ASN A 233 -2.54 -11.18 -14.05
C ASN A 233 -2.91 -12.60 -14.59
N PRO A 234 -2.06 -13.23 -15.44
CA PRO A 234 -2.35 -14.55 -16.01
C PRO A 234 -2.44 -15.68 -14.96
N LEU A 235 -1.78 -15.54 -13.81
CA LEU A 235 -1.87 -16.54 -12.74
C LEU A 235 -3.25 -16.53 -12.08
N VAL A 236 -3.89 -15.36 -11.94
CA VAL A 236 -5.26 -15.27 -11.44
C VAL A 236 -6.24 -15.93 -12.43
N TRP A 237 -6.03 -15.75 -13.74
CA TRP A 237 -6.80 -16.46 -14.77
C TRP A 237 -6.65 -17.97 -14.68
N LEU A 238 -5.41 -18.45 -14.52
CA LEU A 238 -5.10 -19.87 -14.33
C LEU A 238 -5.77 -20.42 -13.06
N ALA A 239 -5.65 -19.70 -11.94
CA ALA A 239 -6.25 -20.05 -10.67
C ALA A 239 -7.77 -20.21 -10.78
N PHE A 240 -8.45 -19.24 -11.39
CA PHE A 240 -9.90 -19.33 -11.56
C PHE A 240 -10.33 -20.42 -12.54
N ARG A 241 -9.51 -20.77 -13.54
CA ARG A 241 -9.74 -21.93 -14.39
C ARG A 241 -9.68 -23.25 -13.59
N GLU A 242 -8.68 -23.39 -12.72
CA GLU A 242 -8.52 -24.55 -11.85
C GLU A 242 -9.60 -24.61 -10.76
N MET A 243 -9.97 -23.46 -10.18
CA MET A 243 -11.05 -23.34 -9.21
C MET A 243 -12.39 -23.80 -9.80
N ARG A 244 -12.70 -23.42 -11.07
CA ARG A 244 -13.89 -23.94 -11.77
C ARG A 244 -13.85 -25.45 -11.89
N LEU A 245 -12.72 -26.04 -12.28
CA LEU A 245 -12.59 -27.49 -12.37
C LEU A 245 -12.79 -28.19 -11.02
N ASP A 246 -12.17 -27.68 -9.95
CA ASP A 246 -12.31 -28.25 -8.61
C ASP A 246 -13.75 -28.14 -8.10
N ARG A 247 -14.46 -27.04 -8.45
CA ARG A 247 -15.89 -26.86 -8.16
C ARG A 247 -16.75 -27.92 -8.85
N GLU A 248 -16.54 -28.16 -10.14
CA GLU A 248 -17.26 -29.20 -10.89
C GLU A 248 -17.01 -30.60 -10.30
N ILE A 249 -15.75 -30.93 -9.97
CA ILE A 249 -15.40 -32.22 -9.34
C ILE A 249 -16.03 -32.36 -7.96
N ALA A 250 -16.05 -31.30 -7.15
CA ALA A 250 -16.72 -31.29 -5.85
C ALA A 250 -18.24 -31.45 -5.98
N CYS A 251 -18.82 -30.85 -7.02
CA CYS A 251 -20.24 -31.01 -7.34
C CYS A 251 -20.56 -32.45 -7.73
N ASP A 252 -19.82 -33.01 -8.70
CA ASP A 252 -19.94 -34.39 -9.15
C ASP A 252 -19.80 -35.37 -7.99
N THR A 253 -18.79 -35.19 -7.13
CA THR A 253 -18.58 -36.03 -5.93
C THR A 253 -19.79 -35.99 -5.00
N SER A 254 -20.41 -34.82 -4.82
CA SER A 254 -21.59 -34.67 -3.96
C SER A 254 -22.83 -35.37 -4.54
N VAL A 255 -22.97 -35.38 -5.87
CA VAL A 255 -24.03 -36.12 -6.55
C VAL A 255 -23.81 -37.62 -6.40
N LEU A 256 -22.58 -38.12 -6.58
CA LEU A 256 -22.25 -39.54 -6.40
C LEU A 256 -22.51 -40.05 -4.96
N HIS A 257 -22.48 -39.18 -3.95
CA HIS A 257 -22.88 -39.53 -2.58
C HIS A 257 -24.39 -39.72 -2.40
N LEU A 258 -25.21 -39.27 -3.35
CA LEU A 258 -26.68 -39.33 -3.31
C LEU A 258 -27.25 -40.40 -4.26
N LEU A 259 -26.43 -40.91 -5.17
CA LEU A 259 -26.79 -41.96 -6.12
C LEU A 259 -26.47 -43.33 -5.56
N ASP A 260 -27.20 -44.34 -6.05
CA ASP A 260 -26.90 -45.74 -5.79
C ASP A 260 -25.61 -46.16 -6.53
N ASP A 261 -24.89 -47.15 -5.98
CA ASP A 261 -23.58 -47.59 -6.50
C ASP A 261 -23.62 -48.04 -7.98
N ASN A 262 -24.78 -48.52 -8.44
CA ASN A 262 -24.97 -48.97 -9.83
C ASN A 262 -25.20 -47.82 -10.83
N SER A 263 -25.41 -46.59 -10.35
CA SER A 263 -25.81 -45.43 -11.17
C SER A 263 -24.64 -44.49 -11.53
N PHE A 264 -23.42 -44.72 -11.05
CA PHE A 264 -22.29 -43.81 -11.32
C PHE A 264 -21.90 -43.75 -12.80
N SER A 265 -21.93 -44.89 -13.49
CA SER A 265 -21.66 -44.95 -14.94
C SER A 265 -22.76 -44.25 -15.75
N GLU A 266 -24.02 -44.42 -15.34
CA GLU A 266 -25.17 -43.75 -15.96
C GLU A 266 -25.09 -42.21 -15.78
N TYR A 267 -24.67 -41.74 -14.61
CA TYR A 267 -24.36 -40.33 -14.36
C TYR A 267 -23.23 -39.81 -15.25
N GLY A 268 -22.11 -40.55 -15.34
CA GLY A 268 -20.98 -40.20 -16.22
C GLY A 268 -21.40 -40.08 -17.69
N ASN A 269 -22.21 -41.03 -18.19
CA ASN A 269 -22.76 -40.99 -19.55
C ASN A 269 -23.70 -39.81 -19.76
N THR A 270 -24.50 -39.46 -18.74
CA THR A 270 -25.36 -38.26 -18.78
C THR A 270 -24.50 -37.01 -19.06
N LEU A 271 -23.39 -36.82 -18.35
CA LEU A 271 -22.48 -35.70 -18.56
C LEU A 271 -21.86 -35.68 -19.97
N ILE A 272 -21.44 -36.83 -20.49
CA ILE A 272 -20.84 -36.94 -21.84
C ILE A 272 -21.85 -36.52 -22.91
N ASN A 273 -23.10 -36.98 -22.82
CA ASN A 273 -24.14 -36.68 -23.80
C ASN A 273 -24.45 -35.17 -23.88
N PHE A 274 -24.45 -34.46 -22.75
CA PHE A 274 -24.62 -33.01 -22.73
C PHE A 274 -23.45 -32.24 -23.36
N VAL A 275 -22.22 -32.69 -23.13
CA VAL A 275 -21.04 -32.10 -23.75
C VAL A 275 -21.09 -32.23 -25.27
N ASP A 276 -21.51 -33.38 -25.79
CA ASP A 276 -21.56 -33.59 -27.24
C ASP A 276 -22.66 -32.78 -27.94
N LEU A 277 -23.78 -32.51 -27.28
CA LEU A 277 -24.79 -31.56 -27.77
C LEU A 277 -24.25 -30.13 -27.85
N SER A 278 -23.42 -29.74 -26.88
CA SER A 278 -22.84 -28.39 -26.84
C SER A 278 -21.78 -28.13 -27.93
N LYS A 279 -21.03 -29.16 -28.35
CA LYS A 279 -19.99 -29.05 -29.40
C LYS A 279 -20.55 -28.78 -30.79
N ARG A 280 -21.78 -29.19 -31.06
CA ARG A 280 -22.38 -29.10 -32.40
C ARG A 280 -22.77 -27.67 -32.82
N SER A 281 -22.63 -26.66 -31.95
CA SER A 281 -23.21 -25.33 -32.22
C SER A 281 -22.42 -24.08 -31.77
N SER A 282 -21.33 -24.15 -30.99
CA SER A 282 -20.72 -22.92 -30.43
C SER A 282 -19.62 -22.27 -31.30
N LYS A 283 -19.91 -21.10 -31.92
CA LYS A 283 -18.92 -20.16 -32.48
C LYS A 283 -18.54 -18.99 -31.54
N LEU A 284 -19.13 -18.89 -30.33
CA LEU A 284 -18.94 -17.73 -29.44
C LEU A 284 -18.46 -18.15 -28.04
N SER A 285 -17.15 -18.37 -27.91
CA SER A 285 -16.51 -18.90 -26.69
C SER A 285 -16.34 -17.88 -25.56
N LEU A 286 -16.48 -16.57 -25.81
CA LEU A 286 -16.02 -15.54 -24.88
C LEU A 286 -17.00 -15.21 -23.73
N VAL A 287 -18.29 -15.54 -23.87
CA VAL A 287 -19.34 -15.09 -22.92
C VAL A 287 -19.90 -16.24 -22.05
N THR A 288 -19.62 -17.49 -22.41
CA THR A 288 -20.10 -18.67 -21.68
C THR A 288 -18.97 -19.68 -21.51
N GLN A 289 -18.01 -19.40 -20.60
CA GLN A 289 -17.07 -20.39 -20.07
C GLN A 289 -17.77 -21.42 -19.13
N ILE A 290 -18.99 -21.82 -19.48
CA ILE A 290 -19.80 -22.80 -18.73
C ILE A 290 -19.47 -24.22 -19.22
N ASN A 291 -19.02 -24.38 -20.47
CA ASN A 291 -18.58 -25.68 -20.98
C ASN A 291 -17.08 -25.85 -20.79
N GLY A 292 -16.71 -26.77 -19.91
CA GLY A 292 -15.31 -27.11 -19.63
C GLY A 292 -14.59 -27.61 -20.89
N SER A 293 -13.28 -27.37 -20.96
CA SER A 293 -12.43 -27.90 -22.03
C SER A 293 -12.45 -29.44 -22.05
N LYS A 294 -12.07 -30.06 -23.18
CA LYS A 294 -11.94 -31.52 -23.30
C LYS A 294 -11.11 -32.13 -22.15
N SER A 295 -10.06 -31.42 -21.72
CA SER A 295 -9.22 -31.82 -20.58
C SER A 295 -9.98 -31.79 -19.25
N GLN A 296 -10.84 -30.79 -19.03
CA GLN A 296 -11.65 -30.68 -17.81
C GLN A 296 -12.71 -31.80 -17.74
N ILE A 297 -13.40 -32.07 -18.84
CA ILE A 297 -14.37 -33.18 -18.91
C ILE A 297 -13.67 -34.52 -18.69
N LYS A 298 -12.50 -34.76 -19.33
CA LYS A 298 -11.71 -35.97 -19.11
C LYS A 298 -11.42 -36.18 -17.62
N LYS A 299 -10.91 -35.15 -16.93
CA LYS A 299 -10.61 -35.21 -15.49
C LYS A 299 -11.85 -35.51 -14.65
N ARG A 300 -13.01 -34.91 -14.97
CA ARG A 300 -14.27 -35.19 -14.26
C ARG A 300 -14.68 -36.66 -14.40
N ILE A 301 -14.66 -37.20 -15.62
CA ILE A 301 -15.00 -38.62 -15.88
C ILE A 301 -14.00 -39.56 -15.19
N GLU A 302 -12.70 -39.26 -15.21
CA GLU A 302 -11.69 -40.02 -14.47
C GLU A 302 -11.96 -40.04 -12.96
N GLN A 303 -12.39 -38.92 -12.37
CA GLN A 303 -12.73 -38.85 -10.94
C GLN A 303 -14.02 -39.60 -10.61
N ILE A 304 -15.03 -39.53 -11.49
CA ILE A 304 -16.28 -40.30 -11.33
C ILE A 304 -15.98 -41.80 -11.41
N ALA A 305 -15.17 -42.24 -12.38
CA ALA A 305 -14.79 -43.65 -12.53
C ALA A 305 -13.91 -44.16 -11.37
N ALA A 306 -13.08 -43.30 -10.78
CA ALA A 306 -12.23 -43.64 -9.64
C ALA A 306 -12.93 -43.52 -8.27
N TYR A 307 -14.19 -43.08 -8.24
CA TYR A 307 -14.94 -42.88 -7.01
C TYR A 307 -15.22 -44.22 -6.32
N LYS A 308 -15.02 -44.25 -4.99
CA LYS A 308 -15.24 -45.44 -4.15
C LYS A 308 -16.20 -45.10 -3.01
N PRO A 309 -17.38 -45.74 -2.94
CA PRO A 309 -18.32 -45.56 -1.83
C PRO A 309 -17.63 -45.84 -0.48
N GLY A 310 -17.87 -45.00 0.52
CA GLY A 310 -17.36 -45.21 1.88
C GLY A 310 -15.86 -44.95 2.11
N ALA A 311 -15.07 -44.59 1.10
CA ALA A 311 -13.67 -44.23 1.25
C ALA A 311 -13.50 -42.90 2.03
N LYS A 312 -13.41 -42.98 3.36
CA LYS A 312 -13.22 -41.80 4.23
C LYS A 312 -11.78 -41.29 4.15
N LYS A 313 -11.53 -40.29 3.30
CA LYS A 313 -10.32 -39.46 3.44
C LYS A 313 -10.35 -38.77 4.80
N SER A 314 -9.22 -38.77 5.50
CA SER A 314 -9.13 -38.19 6.85
C SER A 314 -9.40 -36.68 6.83
N ILE A 315 -10.53 -36.27 7.41
CA ILE A 315 -10.89 -34.86 7.59
C ILE A 315 -9.80 -34.13 8.38
N LYS A 316 -9.19 -34.80 9.39
CA LYS A 316 -8.10 -34.22 10.20
C LYS A 316 -6.89 -33.80 9.35
N LYS A 317 -6.50 -34.61 8.35
CA LYS A 317 -5.40 -34.25 7.43
C LYS A 317 -5.77 -33.05 6.58
N SER A 318 -7.01 -32.98 6.08
CA SER A 318 -7.49 -31.83 5.29
C SER A 318 -7.52 -30.54 6.12
N VAL A 319 -7.98 -30.62 7.37
CA VAL A 319 -7.98 -29.48 8.31
C VAL A 319 -6.55 -29.00 8.59
N PHE A 320 -5.62 -29.92 8.86
CA PHE A 320 -4.21 -29.56 9.08
C PHE A 320 -3.61 -28.83 7.87
N ILE A 321 -3.81 -29.34 6.66
CA ILE A 321 -3.34 -28.69 5.43
C ILE A 321 -3.97 -27.31 5.25
N TYR A 322 -5.26 -27.16 5.59
CA TYR A 322 -5.97 -25.88 5.50
C TYR A 322 -5.43 -24.84 6.49
N VAL A 323 -5.14 -25.25 7.73
CA VAL A 323 -4.49 -24.40 8.75
C VAL A 323 -3.10 -23.99 8.29
N LEU A 324 -2.30 -24.94 7.77
CA LEU A 324 -0.98 -24.65 7.22
C LEU A 324 -1.05 -23.65 6.05
N ALA A 325 -2.00 -23.83 5.14
CA ALA A 325 -2.24 -22.89 4.03
C ALA A 325 -2.58 -21.49 4.55
N SER A 326 -3.43 -21.40 5.57
CA SER A 326 -3.79 -20.13 6.21
C SER A 326 -2.56 -19.44 6.81
N ILE A 327 -1.70 -20.18 7.54
CA ILE A 327 -0.50 -19.62 8.15
C ILE A 327 0.44 -19.06 7.06
N ILE A 328 0.73 -19.84 6.02
CA ILE A 328 1.61 -19.40 4.92
C ILE A 328 1.04 -18.16 4.23
N LEU A 329 -0.27 -18.12 4.00
CA LEU A 329 -0.95 -16.98 3.37
C LEU A 329 -1.15 -15.79 4.32
N THR A 330 -0.93 -15.92 5.63
CA THR A 330 -0.85 -14.77 6.54
C THR A 330 0.53 -14.13 6.58
N VAL A 331 1.60 -14.84 6.19
CA VAL A 331 2.98 -14.32 6.14
C VAL A 331 3.15 -13.16 5.15
N GLN A 332 2.24 -13.01 4.17
CA GLN A 332 2.23 -11.86 3.26
C GLN A 332 1.73 -10.56 3.90
N LEU A 333 1.02 -10.60 5.05
CA LEU A 333 0.45 -9.39 5.68
C LEU A 333 1.53 -8.39 6.15
N PRO A 334 2.61 -8.82 6.84
CA PRO A 334 3.65 -7.88 7.25
C PRO A 334 4.43 -7.31 6.06
N VAL A 335 4.60 -8.08 4.98
CA VAL A 335 5.25 -7.61 3.74
C VAL A 335 4.44 -6.48 3.10
N ILE A 336 3.12 -6.67 2.97
CA ILE A 336 2.22 -5.62 2.46
C ILE A 336 2.27 -4.39 3.36
N SER A 337 2.28 -4.57 4.68
CA SER A 337 2.41 -3.47 5.64
C SER A 337 3.70 -2.69 5.43
N ALA A 338 4.85 -3.37 5.32
CA ALA A 338 6.15 -2.73 5.13
C ALA A 338 6.23 -1.89 3.85
N PHE A 339 5.59 -2.31 2.76
CA PHE A 339 5.51 -1.52 1.53
C PHE A 339 4.48 -0.38 1.58
N SER A 340 3.65 -0.31 2.61
CA SER A 340 2.52 0.61 2.70
C SER A 340 2.68 1.73 3.74
N THR A 341 3.68 1.64 4.59
CA THR A 341 3.89 2.57 5.71
C THR A 341 5.30 3.12 5.67
N GLU A 342 5.48 4.27 5.02
CA GLU A 342 6.26 5.30 5.68
C GLU A 342 5.33 5.87 6.76
N ASN A 343 5.47 5.40 8.01
CA ASN A 343 4.70 5.91 9.13
C ASN A 343 5.31 7.25 9.56
N ASP A 344 5.18 8.24 8.68
CA ASP A 344 5.81 9.55 8.81
C ASP A 344 5.04 10.45 9.77
N ARG A 345 4.18 9.93 10.65
CA ARG A 345 3.48 10.77 11.64
C ARG A 345 3.93 10.44 13.05
N TYR A 346 4.34 11.47 13.78
CA TYR A 346 4.67 11.39 15.18
C TYR A 346 3.40 11.47 16.03
N TYR A 347 3.29 10.58 17.02
CA TYR A 347 2.19 10.65 17.98
C TYR A 347 2.52 11.69 19.05
N PHE A 348 1.99 12.90 18.87
CA PHE A 348 2.15 13.99 19.83
C PHE A 348 0.96 14.03 20.80
N ASN A 349 1.25 14.04 22.10
CA ASN A 349 0.24 14.24 23.13
C ASN A 349 0.83 15.11 24.24
N ASN A 350 0.29 16.33 24.38
CA ASN A 350 0.63 17.24 25.46
C ASN A 350 -0.65 17.90 25.98
N ALA A 351 -0.96 17.67 27.25
CA ALA A 351 -2.10 18.30 27.90
C ALA A 351 -1.80 19.79 28.09
N GLY A 352 -2.55 20.65 27.40
CA GLY A 352 -2.38 22.10 27.48
C GLY A 352 -1.88 22.77 26.21
N THR A 353 -1.66 22.03 25.12
CA THR A 353 -1.38 22.62 23.80
C THR A 353 -2.50 23.57 23.38
N ILE A 354 -2.12 24.80 23.00
CA ILE A 354 -3.03 25.77 22.39
C ILE A 354 -2.90 25.63 20.87
N TYR A 355 -4.02 25.43 20.20
CA TYR A 355 -4.07 25.46 18.74
C TYR A 355 -4.53 26.85 18.29
N GLU A 356 -3.71 27.50 17.47
CA GLU A 356 -3.93 28.87 17.01
C GLU A 356 -4.12 28.88 15.50
N ASP A 357 -4.96 29.78 15.00
CA ASP A 357 -5.13 30.00 13.56
C ASP A 357 -4.18 31.09 13.08
N LEU A 358 -3.11 30.67 12.39
CA LEU A 358 -2.09 31.53 11.81
C LEU A 358 -2.16 31.53 10.27
N HIS A 359 -3.30 31.10 9.68
CA HIS A 359 -3.44 30.91 8.24
C HIS A 359 -3.07 32.15 7.41
N GLN A 360 -3.28 33.35 7.96
CA GLN A 360 -2.91 34.60 7.29
C GLN A 360 -1.42 34.71 6.94
N PHE A 361 -0.54 34.10 7.73
CA PHE A 361 0.91 34.10 7.51
C PHE A 361 1.36 33.00 6.53
N PHE A 362 0.53 31.97 6.32
CA PHE A 362 0.84 30.80 5.49
C PHE A 362 0.14 30.83 4.12
N LYS A 363 -0.34 31.98 3.65
CA LYS A 363 -1.03 32.09 2.36
C LYS A 363 -0.13 31.59 1.23
N GLY A 364 -0.60 30.55 0.53
CA GLY A 364 0.14 29.93 -0.57
C GLY A 364 1.07 28.78 -0.15
N TYR A 365 1.09 28.40 1.12
CA TYR A 365 1.91 27.30 1.63
C TYR A 365 1.10 26.35 2.50
N GLU A 366 1.35 25.05 2.35
CA GLU A 366 0.92 24.04 3.30
C GLU A 366 2.02 23.90 4.35
N GLY A 367 1.70 24.03 5.63
CA GLY A 367 2.75 24.08 6.64
C GLY A 367 2.24 24.13 8.07
N SER A 368 3.18 24.22 9.01
CA SER A 368 2.92 24.31 10.44
C SER A 368 3.90 25.26 11.11
N PHE A 369 3.42 25.90 12.16
CA PHE A 369 4.24 26.60 13.14
C PHE A 369 4.06 25.91 14.49
N VAL A 370 5.17 25.56 15.14
CA VAL A 370 5.18 25.03 16.50
C VAL A 370 6.03 25.97 17.34
N LEU A 371 5.49 26.41 18.48
CA LEU A 371 6.19 27.21 19.48
C LEU A 371 6.06 26.52 20.85
N TYR A 372 7.12 26.52 21.63
CA TYR A 372 7.10 26.14 23.03
C TYR A 372 7.58 27.28 23.90
N ASP A 373 6.73 27.68 24.84
CA ASP A 373 7.03 28.68 25.88
C ASP A 373 7.57 27.95 27.13
N SER A 374 8.83 28.20 27.47
CA SER A 374 9.49 27.49 28.59
C SER A 374 8.93 27.86 29.96
N SER A 375 8.55 29.13 30.16
CA SER A 375 7.99 29.62 31.43
C SER A 375 6.58 29.09 31.64
N ALA A 376 5.76 29.10 30.60
CA ALA A 376 4.39 28.56 30.65
C ALA A 376 4.35 27.02 30.55
N LYS A 377 5.45 26.38 30.10
CA LYS A 377 5.53 24.95 29.77
C LYS A 377 4.43 24.50 28.81
N GLN A 378 4.21 25.32 27.78
CA GLN A 378 3.04 25.20 26.92
C GLN A 378 3.43 25.26 25.44
N TYR A 379 2.83 24.38 24.64
CA TYR A 379 2.93 24.41 23.19
C TYR A 379 1.84 25.30 22.59
N ARG A 380 2.20 26.06 21.55
CA ARG A 380 1.28 26.74 20.65
C ARG A 380 1.52 26.22 19.24
N ILE A 381 0.48 25.72 18.58
CA ILE A 381 0.59 25.02 17.31
C ILE A 381 -0.41 25.56 16.30
N TYR A 382 0.08 25.94 15.12
CA TYR A 382 -0.72 26.08 13.93
C TYR A 382 -0.62 24.81 13.07
N ASN A 383 -1.77 24.31 12.61
CA ASN A 383 -1.91 23.12 11.78
C ASN A 383 -1.38 21.83 12.44
N ASP A 384 -2.20 21.25 13.33
CA ASP A 384 -1.91 20.01 14.06
C ASP A 384 -1.48 18.87 13.13
N GLU A 385 -2.19 18.72 12.00
CA GLU A 385 -1.95 17.66 11.04
C GLU A 385 -0.54 17.71 10.45
N LYS A 386 -0.07 18.92 10.09
CA LYS A 386 1.28 19.13 9.54
C LYS A 386 2.35 19.19 10.64
N SER A 387 1.99 19.62 11.84
CA SER A 387 2.92 19.69 12.98
C SER A 387 3.50 18.33 13.38
N THR A 388 2.72 17.26 13.15
CA THR A 388 3.08 15.87 13.46
C THR A 388 3.62 15.09 12.26
N LEU A 389 3.58 15.67 11.05
CA LEU A 389 4.07 15.04 9.84
C LEU A 389 5.59 15.21 9.74
N ARG A 390 6.30 14.09 9.73
CA ARG A 390 7.73 13.98 9.50
C ARG A 390 8.02 14.22 8.01
N VAL A 391 8.85 15.23 7.75
CA VAL A 391 9.40 15.50 6.42
C VAL A 391 10.91 15.60 6.51
N SER A 392 11.60 15.69 5.38
CA SER A 392 13.05 15.78 5.39
C SER A 392 13.50 17.01 6.19
N PRO A 393 14.48 16.87 7.11
CA PRO A 393 15.00 17.99 7.89
C PRO A 393 15.87 18.93 7.06
N VAL A 394 16.38 18.45 5.93
CA VAL A 394 17.34 19.13 5.07
C VAL A 394 18.47 19.73 5.93
N SER A 395 18.91 20.96 5.67
CA SER A 395 20.01 21.60 6.41
C SER A 395 19.78 21.83 7.92
N THR A 396 18.57 21.62 8.47
CA THR A 396 18.38 21.70 9.94
C THR A 396 19.06 20.55 10.68
N TYR A 397 19.29 19.42 10.01
CA TYR A 397 20.05 18.27 10.55
C TYR A 397 21.49 18.63 10.94
N LYS A 398 22.08 19.64 10.28
CA LYS A 398 23.49 20.05 10.48
C LYS A 398 23.83 20.45 11.92
N ILE A 399 22.85 20.88 12.70
CA ILE A 399 22.99 21.12 14.15
C ILE A 399 23.49 19.86 14.85
N TYR A 400 22.85 18.73 14.56
CA TYR A 400 23.11 17.45 15.22
C TYR A 400 24.28 16.70 14.58
N SER A 401 24.54 16.91 13.28
CA SER A 401 25.79 16.45 12.64
C SER A 401 27.02 17.10 13.30
N ALA A 402 26.98 18.42 13.52
CA ALA A 402 28.06 19.15 14.22
C ALA A 402 28.28 18.63 15.65
N LEU A 403 27.20 18.47 16.42
CA LEU A 403 27.27 17.93 17.79
C LEU A 403 27.87 16.52 17.82
N SER A 404 27.37 15.64 16.95
CA SER A 404 27.86 14.27 16.85
C SER A 404 29.35 14.20 16.48
N ALA A 405 29.78 15.07 15.57
CA ALA A 405 31.18 15.16 15.15
C ALA A 405 32.12 15.67 16.25
N LEU A 406 31.67 16.66 17.04
CA LEU A 406 32.39 17.14 18.23
C LEU A 406 32.48 16.03 19.29
N GLU A 407 31.38 15.34 19.57
CA GLU A 407 31.35 14.28 20.59
C GLU A 407 32.23 13.07 20.20
N SER A 408 32.24 12.73 18.91
CA SER A 408 33.07 11.67 18.34
C SER A 408 34.53 12.08 18.14
N ASN A 409 34.92 13.31 18.49
CA ASN A 409 36.25 13.90 18.30
C ASN A 409 36.73 13.90 16.83
N VAL A 410 35.80 13.98 15.88
CA VAL A 410 36.11 14.19 14.45
C VAL A 410 36.59 15.63 14.21
N ILE A 411 36.04 16.56 14.99
CA ILE A 411 36.47 17.95 15.12
C ILE A 411 36.49 18.31 16.61
N SER A 412 37.16 19.40 16.98
CA SER A 412 37.03 20.03 18.31
C SER A 412 36.56 21.48 18.17
N PRO A 413 36.08 22.12 19.25
CA PRO A 413 35.75 23.55 19.22
C PRO A 413 36.93 24.43 18.77
N GLU A 414 38.16 24.06 19.12
CA GLU A 414 39.38 24.80 18.78
C GLU A 414 39.91 24.45 17.37
N GLU A 415 39.66 23.23 16.89
CA GLU A 415 40.14 22.71 15.61
C GLU A 415 38.98 22.08 14.82
N SER A 416 38.13 22.94 14.24
CA SER A 416 37.00 22.51 13.40
C SER A 416 37.18 22.84 11.91
N THR A 417 38.31 23.41 11.51
CA THR A 417 38.56 23.80 10.12
C THR A 417 38.81 22.60 9.23
N LEU A 418 38.03 22.46 8.16
CA LEU A 418 38.27 21.54 7.06
C LEU A 418 38.73 22.31 5.82
N SER A 419 39.79 21.81 5.19
CA SER A 419 40.31 22.38 3.94
C SER A 419 39.38 22.05 2.77
N TRP A 420 39.09 23.06 1.96
CA TRP A 420 38.42 22.87 0.68
C TRP A 420 39.36 22.14 -0.29
N ASP A 421 38.83 21.13 -0.98
CA ASP A 421 39.59 20.25 -1.87
C ASP A 421 39.75 20.79 -3.30
N GLY A 422 39.21 21.98 -3.57
CA GLY A 422 39.21 22.60 -4.90
C GLY A 422 37.99 22.25 -5.76
N THR A 423 37.05 21.45 -5.27
CA THR A 423 35.79 21.14 -5.96
C THR A 423 34.94 22.40 -6.11
N GLU A 424 34.58 22.77 -7.33
CA GLU A 424 33.75 23.94 -7.60
C GLU A 424 32.28 23.67 -7.26
N TYR A 425 31.74 24.39 -6.28
CA TYR A 425 30.34 24.37 -5.89
C TYR A 425 29.57 25.59 -6.44
N PRO A 426 28.23 25.50 -6.59
CA PRO A 426 27.41 26.59 -7.15
C PRO A 426 27.41 27.89 -6.34
N TYR A 427 27.89 27.86 -5.10
CA TYR A 427 27.92 29.00 -4.20
C TYR A 427 29.38 29.34 -3.87
N ASP A 428 29.83 30.54 -4.24
CA ASP A 428 31.21 30.99 -3.97
C ASP A 428 31.59 30.87 -2.49
N ALA A 429 30.61 31.07 -1.61
CA ALA A 429 30.76 30.94 -0.16
C ALA A 429 31.16 29.52 0.30
N TRP A 430 30.95 28.49 -0.53
CA TRP A 430 31.33 27.10 -0.27
C TRP A 430 32.74 26.77 -0.80
N ASN A 431 33.28 27.57 -1.72
CA ASN A 431 34.55 27.35 -2.40
C ASN A 431 35.74 27.87 -1.58
N MET A 432 35.78 27.52 -0.30
CA MET A 432 36.81 27.93 0.66
C MET A 432 36.81 27.03 1.89
N ASN A 433 37.92 27.02 2.63
CA ASN A 433 37.99 26.34 3.93
C ASN A 433 36.88 26.81 4.86
N GLN A 434 36.33 25.90 5.66
CA GLN A 434 35.26 26.21 6.60
C GLN A 434 35.60 25.63 7.96
N ASP A 435 35.21 26.34 9.00
CA ASP A 435 35.04 25.82 10.36
C ASP A 435 33.57 25.52 10.63
N VAL A 436 33.24 24.97 11.81
CA VAL A 436 31.87 24.59 12.14
C VAL A 436 30.90 25.78 12.12
N ALA A 437 31.36 26.97 12.51
CA ALA A 437 30.55 28.18 12.57
C ALA A 437 30.20 28.70 11.18
N SER A 438 31.22 28.93 10.34
CA SER A 438 31.05 29.34 8.94
C SER A 438 30.28 28.30 8.12
N ALA A 439 30.49 27.01 8.36
CA ALA A 439 29.75 25.95 7.70
C ALA A 439 28.25 25.94 8.07
N LEU A 440 27.90 26.15 9.35
CA LEU A 440 26.51 26.25 9.78
C LEU A 440 25.85 27.52 9.21
N GLN A 441 26.53 28.65 9.30
CA GLN A 441 26.06 29.97 8.86
C GLN A 441 25.78 30.01 7.35
N LYS A 442 26.69 29.44 6.55
CA LYS A 442 26.58 29.35 5.08
C LYS A 442 25.98 28.03 4.62
N SER A 443 25.47 27.22 5.54
CA SER A 443 24.83 25.94 5.23
C SER A 443 25.65 25.03 4.30
N VAL A 444 26.97 24.93 4.49
CA VAL A 444 27.90 24.29 3.54
C VAL A 444 27.76 22.77 3.53
N ASN A 445 27.16 22.19 2.49
CA ASN A 445 26.85 20.75 2.47
C ASN A 445 28.09 19.86 2.60
N TRP A 446 29.14 20.14 1.83
CA TRP A 446 30.32 19.27 1.77
C TRP A 446 31.01 19.12 3.12
N TYR A 447 30.98 20.17 3.95
CA TYR A 447 31.57 20.13 5.29
C TYR A 447 30.89 19.08 6.17
N PHE A 448 29.55 19.09 6.25
CA PHE A 448 28.79 18.13 7.05
C PHE A 448 28.77 16.73 6.43
N GLN A 449 28.79 16.62 5.10
CA GLN A 449 28.97 15.34 4.42
C GLN A 449 30.31 14.71 4.79
N GLU A 450 31.39 15.49 4.84
CA GLU A 450 32.70 15.00 5.26
C GLU A 450 32.74 14.62 6.75
N LEU A 451 32.10 15.41 7.63
CA LEU A 451 31.92 15.03 9.04
C LEU A 451 31.17 13.71 9.18
N ASP A 452 30.08 13.53 8.42
CA ASP A 452 29.27 12.32 8.45
C ASP A 452 30.08 11.11 7.92
N ARG A 453 30.87 11.29 6.86
CA ARG A 453 31.77 10.24 6.32
C ARG A 453 32.83 9.82 7.33
N ARG A 454 33.45 10.76 8.04
CA ARG A 454 34.49 10.48 9.06
C ARG A 454 33.93 9.73 10.28
N GLN A 455 32.69 10.02 10.68
CA GLN A 455 32.02 9.32 11.77
C GLN A 455 31.58 7.91 11.37
N GLY A 456 31.15 7.73 10.12
CA GLY A 456 30.66 6.47 9.60
C GLY A 456 29.20 6.16 9.96
N PHE A 457 28.63 5.22 9.20
CA PHE A 457 27.21 4.87 9.24
C PHE A 457 26.73 4.40 10.62
N GLU A 458 27.47 3.52 11.28
CA GLU A 458 27.06 2.94 12.56
C GLU A 458 26.98 4.00 13.67
N THR A 459 27.98 4.88 13.74
CA THR A 459 28.03 5.99 14.71
C THR A 459 26.85 6.93 14.53
N ILE A 460 26.58 7.37 13.30
CA ILE A 460 25.46 8.29 13.01
C ILE A 460 24.12 7.60 13.28
N GLN A 461 23.95 6.35 12.86
CA GLN A 461 22.73 5.60 13.10
C GLN A 461 22.47 5.43 14.60
N SER A 462 23.48 5.13 15.41
CA SER A 462 23.38 5.05 16.87
C SER A 462 23.02 6.41 17.45
N ASN A 463 23.77 7.45 17.09
CA ASN A 463 23.57 8.79 17.63
C ASN A 463 22.15 9.32 17.37
N LEU A 464 21.61 9.12 16.16
CA LEU A 464 20.24 9.52 15.82
C LEU A 464 19.16 8.69 16.54
N GLN A 465 19.48 7.46 16.95
CA GLN A 465 18.58 6.67 17.81
C GLN A 465 18.65 7.18 19.25
N ASP A 466 19.85 7.46 19.76
CA ASP A 466 20.09 7.90 21.13
C ASP A 466 19.40 9.23 21.43
N ILE A 467 19.46 10.19 20.49
CA ILE A 467 18.78 11.49 20.62
C ILE A 467 17.30 11.44 20.18
N ASN A 468 16.78 10.27 19.78
CA ASN A 468 15.43 10.07 19.25
C ASN A 468 15.09 11.01 18.08
N TYR A 469 15.99 11.14 17.10
CA TYR A 469 15.81 12.01 15.94
C TYR A 469 14.78 11.44 14.96
N GLY A 470 13.53 11.87 15.05
CA GLY A 470 12.51 11.58 14.04
C GLY A 470 12.37 10.07 13.76
N ASN A 471 12.49 9.68 12.49
CA ASN A 471 12.49 8.26 12.09
C ASN A 471 13.86 7.57 12.17
N SER A 472 14.92 8.30 12.54
CA SER A 472 16.32 7.88 12.62
C SER A 472 16.82 7.10 11.39
N ASN A 473 16.19 7.28 10.21
CA ASN A 473 16.45 6.45 9.05
C ASN A 473 17.54 7.05 8.17
N VAL A 474 18.75 6.47 8.21
CA VAL A 474 19.90 6.93 7.43
C VAL A 474 20.14 6.11 6.16
N SER A 475 19.15 5.32 5.75
CA SER A 475 19.29 4.43 4.62
C SER A 475 19.55 5.14 3.29
N GLY A 476 19.20 6.42 3.16
CA GLY A 476 19.53 7.27 2.02
C GLY A 476 21.02 7.48 1.74
N GLY A 477 21.91 6.93 2.57
CA GLY A 477 23.36 6.97 2.39
C GLY A 477 24.00 8.21 3.00
N LEU A 478 25.25 8.08 3.47
CA LEU A 478 25.95 9.11 4.28
C LEU A 478 26.06 10.48 3.62
N ASP A 479 26.04 10.55 2.30
CA ASP A 479 26.18 11.81 1.57
C ASP A 479 24.86 12.59 1.46
N GLY A 480 23.70 12.02 1.82
CA GLY A 480 22.42 12.67 1.53
C GLY A 480 21.18 12.15 2.25
N PHE A 481 21.29 11.25 3.23
CA PHE A 481 20.14 10.71 3.95
C PHE A 481 19.23 11.79 4.58
N TRP A 482 19.78 12.95 4.91
CA TRP A 482 19.07 14.07 5.51
C TRP A 482 18.51 15.09 4.51
N ASN A 483 18.85 15.02 3.22
CA ASN A 483 18.45 15.99 2.20
C ASN A 483 17.44 15.37 1.21
N GLU A 484 16.14 15.62 1.41
CA GLU A 484 15.04 15.09 0.59
C GLU A 484 15.14 13.58 0.35
N SER A 485 15.42 12.86 1.44
CA SER A 485 15.78 11.43 1.44
C SER A 485 15.14 10.71 2.64
N SER A 486 15.79 9.66 3.15
CA SER A 486 15.22 8.71 4.12
C SER A 486 14.94 9.29 5.50
N LEU A 487 15.76 10.22 5.98
CA LEU A 487 15.63 10.79 7.32
C LEU A 487 14.53 11.83 7.33
N LYS A 488 13.58 11.68 8.26
CA LYS A 488 12.44 12.57 8.40
C LYS A 488 12.17 12.86 9.88
N ILE A 489 11.77 14.10 10.17
CA ILE A 489 11.41 14.59 11.50
C ILE A 489 10.25 15.59 11.39
N SER A 490 9.36 15.60 12.36
CA SER A 490 8.19 16.50 12.36
C SER A 490 8.49 17.84 13.04
N PRO A 491 7.72 18.91 12.76
CA PRO A 491 7.87 20.20 13.43
C PRO A 491 7.85 20.12 14.96
N VAL A 492 6.96 19.31 15.55
CA VAL A 492 6.93 19.13 17.02
C VAL A 492 8.18 18.43 17.55
N GLU A 493 8.70 17.44 16.83
CA GLU A 493 9.94 16.76 17.21
C GLU A 493 11.16 17.69 17.11
N GLN A 494 11.21 18.58 16.10
CA GLN A 494 12.26 19.60 16.01
C GLN A 494 12.28 20.51 17.24
N VAL A 495 11.11 20.97 17.72
CA VAL A 495 11.01 21.79 18.93
C VAL A 495 11.40 21.02 20.19
N GLN A 496 10.97 19.77 20.33
CA GLN A 496 11.37 18.90 21.45
C GLN A 496 12.89 18.69 21.47
N LEU A 497 13.48 18.44 20.30
CA LEU A 497 14.91 18.19 20.19
C LEU A 497 15.73 19.46 20.41
N LEU A 498 15.25 20.63 19.98
CA LEU A 498 15.84 21.93 20.30
C LEU A 498 15.81 22.23 21.80
N GLN A 499 14.72 21.90 22.50
CA GLN A 499 14.65 22.02 23.96
C GLN A 499 15.68 21.11 24.64
N ALA A 500 15.81 19.87 24.18
CA ALA A 500 16.77 18.93 24.72
C ALA A 500 18.21 19.37 24.45
N PHE A 501 18.51 19.85 23.25
CA PHE A 501 19.80 20.46 22.89
C PHE A 501 20.12 21.67 23.77
N TYR A 502 19.19 22.61 23.90
CA TYR A 502 19.41 23.84 24.65
C TYR A 502 19.66 23.60 26.14
N ASN A 503 18.92 22.66 26.74
CA ASN A 503 19.07 22.30 28.14
C ASN A 503 20.12 21.21 28.40
N ASN A 504 20.91 20.83 27.38
CA ASN A 504 21.86 19.73 27.39
C ASN A 504 21.29 18.40 27.96
N GLN A 505 20.03 18.11 27.65
CA GLN A 505 19.38 16.84 28.01
C GLN A 505 19.78 15.69 27.09
N LEU A 506 20.58 15.98 26.05
CA LEU A 506 21.16 14.98 25.12
C LEU A 506 22.39 14.26 25.72
N GLY A 507 22.97 14.79 26.80
CA GLY A 507 24.10 14.16 27.49
C GLY A 507 25.47 14.40 26.84
N TYR A 508 25.61 15.42 25.99
CA TYR A 508 26.88 15.80 25.39
C TYR A 508 27.72 16.70 26.32
N LYS A 509 29.01 16.86 26.01
CA LYS A 509 29.88 17.79 26.77
C LYS A 509 29.39 19.23 26.60
N GLU A 510 29.34 19.98 27.70
CA GLU A 510 28.88 21.39 27.72
C GLU A 510 29.61 22.28 26.70
N MET A 511 30.93 22.09 26.54
CA MET A 511 31.70 22.83 25.55
C MET A 511 31.26 22.58 24.11
N HIS A 512 30.79 21.36 23.79
CA HIS A 512 30.29 21.02 22.46
C HIS A 512 28.92 21.66 22.21
N ILE A 513 28.03 21.62 23.20
CA ILE A 513 26.73 22.30 23.16
C ILE A 513 26.95 23.80 22.96
N GLN A 514 27.84 24.41 23.73
CA GLN A 514 28.11 25.84 23.65
C GLN A 514 28.67 26.24 22.28
N ALA A 515 29.64 25.49 21.74
CA ALA A 515 30.19 25.74 20.41
C ALA A 515 29.11 25.77 19.32
N VAL A 516 28.15 24.84 19.38
CA VAL A 516 27.04 24.81 18.40
C VAL A 516 26.01 25.90 18.68
N LYS A 517 25.73 26.24 19.94
CA LYS A 517 24.86 27.39 20.28
C LYS A 517 25.41 28.70 19.74
N ASP A 518 26.71 28.91 19.88
CA ASP A 518 27.40 30.12 19.39
C ASP A 518 27.34 30.19 17.86
N ALA A 519 27.53 29.06 17.17
CA ALA A 519 27.42 28.97 15.72
C ALA A 519 25.99 29.18 15.17
N LEU A 520 24.95 28.99 16.00
CA LEU A 520 23.54 29.21 15.63
C LEU A 520 23.05 30.63 15.89
N HIS A 521 23.87 31.48 16.51
CA HIS A 521 23.46 32.84 16.84
C HIS A 521 23.30 33.70 15.59
N LEU A 522 22.15 34.37 15.45
CA LEU A 522 21.77 35.10 14.23
C LEU A 522 21.74 36.60 14.44
N GLU A 523 21.06 37.05 15.49
CA GLU A 523 20.91 38.46 15.77
C GLU A 523 20.69 38.67 17.27
N LYS A 524 21.21 39.79 17.78
CA LYS A 524 20.94 40.29 19.12
C LYS A 524 20.40 41.71 18.99
N ASN A 525 19.13 41.92 19.34
CA ASN A 525 18.61 43.25 19.62
C ASN A 525 18.68 43.52 21.14
N GLU A 526 18.26 44.70 21.62
CA GLU A 526 18.37 45.04 23.05
C GLU A 526 17.48 44.17 23.96
N GLU A 527 16.44 43.54 23.40
CA GLU A 527 15.36 42.88 24.17
C GLU A 527 15.38 41.33 24.05
N ALA A 528 15.92 40.80 22.95
CA ALA A 528 15.91 39.39 22.60
C ALA A 528 17.15 38.94 21.81
N ARG A 529 17.55 37.68 22.01
CA ARG A 529 18.59 36.99 21.23
C ARG A 529 17.96 35.90 20.38
N LEU A 530 18.09 36.02 19.06
CA LEU A 530 17.61 35.03 18.10
C LEU A 530 18.73 34.09 17.67
N SER A 531 18.46 32.79 17.76
CA SER A 531 19.33 31.73 17.27
C SER A 531 18.52 30.75 16.43
N GLY A 532 19.07 30.24 15.34
CA GLY A 532 18.32 29.32 14.48
C GLY A 532 19.08 28.83 13.26
N LYS A 533 18.44 27.92 12.53
CA LYS A 533 18.97 27.31 11.31
C LYS A 533 17.88 27.17 10.26
N THR A 534 18.20 27.57 9.03
CA THR A 534 17.35 27.34 7.87
C THR A 534 17.55 25.96 7.25
N GLY A 535 16.55 25.52 6.52
CA GLY A 535 16.67 24.44 5.57
C GLY A 535 15.80 24.64 4.33
N THR A 536 16.38 24.41 3.16
CA THR A 536 15.65 24.35 1.89
C THR A 536 15.88 22.98 1.24
N GLY A 537 14.77 22.30 0.93
CA GLY A 537 14.71 21.08 0.15
C GLY A 537 14.37 21.39 -1.29
N THR A 538 15.31 21.08 -2.17
CA THR A 538 15.16 21.29 -3.61
C THR A 538 15.10 19.94 -4.31
N VAL A 539 14.00 19.66 -5.02
CA VAL A 539 13.82 18.43 -5.81
C VAL A 539 13.60 18.79 -7.26
N ASN A 540 14.39 18.19 -8.15
CA ASN A 540 14.32 18.42 -9.60
C ASN A 540 14.32 19.93 -9.98
N GLY A 541 15.16 20.72 -9.31
CA GLY A 541 15.31 22.16 -9.55
C GLY A 541 14.25 23.05 -8.90
N LYS A 542 13.27 22.49 -8.20
CA LYS A 542 12.19 23.24 -7.53
C LYS A 542 12.34 23.17 -6.03
N ASN A 543 12.15 24.30 -5.36
CA ASN A 543 12.17 24.34 -3.90
C ASN A 543 10.78 23.97 -3.37
N ILE A 544 10.70 22.84 -2.68
CA ILE A 544 9.43 22.21 -2.27
C ILE A 544 9.25 22.13 -0.75
N ASN A 545 10.32 22.35 0.01
CA ASN A 545 10.34 22.16 1.46
C ASN A 545 11.20 23.25 2.10
N GLY A 546 10.61 24.00 3.04
CA GLY A 546 11.27 25.12 3.72
C GLY A 546 11.16 24.96 5.22
N TRP A 547 12.29 25.17 5.90
CA TRP A 547 12.42 25.09 7.34
C TRP A 547 13.09 26.33 7.92
N PHE A 548 12.57 26.78 9.05
CA PHE A 548 13.33 27.60 9.99
C PHE A 548 13.03 27.12 11.40
N ILE A 549 14.07 26.70 12.11
CA ILE A 549 13.95 26.20 13.48
C ILE A 549 14.94 26.95 14.37
N GLY A 550 14.62 27.11 15.64
CA GLY A 550 15.49 27.86 16.53
C GLY A 550 14.86 28.17 17.88
N TYR A 551 15.45 29.17 18.55
CA TYR A 551 14.95 29.68 19.80
C TYR A 551 15.21 31.18 19.95
N VAL A 552 14.36 31.84 20.72
CA VAL A 552 14.48 33.23 21.13
C VAL A 552 14.68 33.29 22.63
N GLU A 553 15.79 33.88 23.07
CA GLU A 553 16.07 34.14 24.47
C GLU A 553 15.73 35.59 24.79
N THR A 554 14.75 35.78 25.66
CA THR A 554 14.41 37.08 26.24
C THR A 554 15.01 37.18 27.64
N LYS A 555 14.87 38.33 28.30
CA LYS A 555 15.37 38.53 29.67
C LYS A 555 14.86 37.48 30.68
N ASN A 556 13.62 37.00 30.52
CA ASN A 556 12.95 36.16 31.53
C ASN A 556 12.42 34.83 30.97
N ASN A 557 12.56 34.56 29.67
CA ASN A 557 11.98 33.38 29.05
C ASN A 557 12.75 32.95 27.80
N THR A 558 12.64 31.67 27.46
CA THR A 558 13.17 31.10 26.21
C THR A 558 12.03 30.45 25.44
N TYR A 559 11.89 30.83 24.18
CA TYR A 559 10.87 30.31 23.28
C TYR A 559 11.54 29.45 22.22
N PHE A 560 11.07 28.22 22.03
CA PHE A 560 11.57 27.31 21.00
C PHE A 560 10.58 27.21 19.87
N PHE A 561 11.02 27.28 18.62
CA PHE A 561 10.12 27.25 17.48
C PHE A 561 10.60 26.35 16.34
N ALA A 562 9.64 25.89 15.54
CA ALA A 562 9.87 25.28 14.25
C ALA A 562 8.76 25.68 13.28
N THR A 563 9.16 26.21 12.13
CA THR A 563 8.28 26.52 11.00
C THR A 563 8.65 25.59 9.85
N ASN A 564 7.66 24.86 9.35
CA ASN A 564 7.78 24.13 8.09
C ASN A 564 6.76 24.64 7.08
N ILE A 565 7.19 24.81 5.85
CA ILE A 565 6.33 25.13 4.70
C ILE A 565 6.64 24.19 3.54
N GLN A 566 5.61 23.85 2.77
CA GLN A 566 5.65 22.99 1.60
C GLN A 566 4.72 23.53 0.50
N ASN A 567 5.20 23.52 -0.74
CA ASN A 567 4.42 23.82 -1.93
C ASN A 567 5.10 23.19 -3.17
N GLU A 568 4.46 23.22 -4.33
CA GLU A 568 5.00 22.70 -5.59
C GLU A 568 6.11 23.58 -6.20
N ASP A 569 6.25 24.84 -5.73
CA ASP A 569 7.31 25.77 -6.12
C ASP A 569 7.52 26.89 -5.06
N ASP A 570 8.63 27.64 -5.16
CA ASP A 570 8.96 28.83 -4.34
C ASP A 570 8.93 28.63 -2.80
N THR A 571 9.33 27.44 -2.33
CA THR A 571 9.36 27.11 -0.89
C THR A 571 10.77 27.05 -0.35
N SER A 572 11.20 28.00 0.48
CA SER A 572 12.57 28.05 1.03
C SER A 572 12.61 28.28 2.54
N GLY A 573 13.75 27.99 3.15
CA GLY A 573 14.06 28.37 4.53
C GLY A 573 14.04 29.88 4.73
N SER A 574 14.38 30.66 3.70
CA SER A 574 14.23 32.11 3.69
C SER A 574 12.77 32.55 3.84
N LYS A 575 11.84 31.92 3.11
CA LYS A 575 10.40 32.13 3.29
C LYS A 575 9.90 31.66 4.65
N ALA A 576 10.43 30.54 5.16
CA ALA A 576 10.14 30.10 6.52
C ALA A 576 10.60 31.12 7.58
N ILE A 577 11.74 31.79 7.39
CA ILE A 577 12.19 32.91 8.25
C ILE A 577 11.18 34.05 8.22
N GLU A 578 10.79 34.54 7.03
CA GLU A 578 9.85 35.66 6.87
C GLU A 578 8.54 35.40 7.65
N ILE A 579 7.99 34.19 7.51
CA ILE A 579 6.78 33.76 8.21
C ILE A 579 7.02 33.71 9.72
N THR A 580 8.11 33.09 10.16
CA THR A 580 8.43 32.92 11.58
C THR A 580 8.59 34.27 12.27
N LEU A 581 9.37 35.18 11.69
CA LEU A 581 9.61 36.50 12.29
C LEU A 581 8.32 37.33 12.34
N SER A 582 7.46 37.21 11.33
CA SER A 582 6.14 37.85 11.34
C SER A 582 5.27 37.35 12.49
N ILE A 583 5.25 36.03 12.73
CA ILE A 583 4.52 35.41 13.84
C ILE A 583 5.12 35.81 15.19
N LEU A 584 6.44 35.72 15.36
CA LEU A 584 7.10 36.08 16.62
C LEU A 584 6.88 37.56 16.99
N LYS A 585 6.86 38.44 15.99
CA LYS A 585 6.55 39.87 16.18
C LYS A 585 5.09 40.10 16.56
N ASP A 586 4.14 39.40 15.92
CA ASP A 586 2.71 39.46 16.25
C ASP A 586 2.46 38.98 17.69
N LEU A 587 3.22 37.98 18.15
CA LEU A 587 3.19 37.48 19.53
C LEU A 587 3.94 38.38 20.53
N GLY A 588 4.64 39.42 20.07
CA GLY A 588 5.46 40.30 20.93
C GLY A 588 6.68 39.62 21.55
N ILE A 589 7.23 38.60 20.88
CA ILE A 589 8.40 37.82 21.34
C ILE A 589 9.71 38.36 20.75
N TYR A 590 9.67 38.87 19.50
CA TYR A 590 10.84 39.32 18.73
C TYR A 590 10.64 40.67 18.04
#